data_AF-A0A3D2CSG8-F1
#
_entry.id   AF-A0A3D2CSG8-F1
#
_cell.length_a   1.000
_cell.length_b   1.000
_cell.length_c   1.000
_cell.angle_alpha   90.00
_cell.angle_beta   90.00
_cell.angle_gamma   90.00
#
_symmetry.space_group_name_H-M   'P 1'
#
loop_
_entity.id
_entity.type
_entity.pdbx_description
1 polymer ?
#
loop_
_entity_poly.entity_id
_entity_poly.type
_entity_poly.pdbx_seq_one_letter_code
_entity_poly.pdbx_strand_id
1 'polypeptide(L)'
;MKNIEIDDELYLYIVSNTQSIGESASSILRRLLPIGDTNHQSTLESTVVTEIKDNNTKEDELAQDTPVVDASLIESELSEVDKIASTESVFNFINKEELAMQRGAVGRFLLILAALYRAHPKTFNIVTNIAPKVSARKTKRLYFALSEEVLTASGSSTKPKQVPQSPFWVITNSNTTRKKMMLTEAATLLGYEERDVIKIRELL
;
A
#
# COMPACT_ATOMS: atom_id res chain seq x y z
N MET A 1 11.76 -15.68 -12.06
CA MET A 1 11.70 -17.03 -11.45
C MET A 1 10.27 -17.28 -10.99
N LYS A 2 9.83 -18.53 -10.86
CA LYS A 2 8.56 -18.85 -10.17
C LYS A 2 8.83 -18.96 -8.68
N ASN A 3 7.86 -18.56 -7.85
CA ASN A 3 7.94 -18.66 -6.40
C ASN A 3 7.06 -19.83 -5.93
N ILE A 4 7.49 -20.51 -4.87
CA ILE A 4 6.72 -21.53 -4.16
C ILE A 4 6.82 -21.23 -2.66
N GLU A 5 5.77 -21.56 -1.91
CA GLU A 5 5.78 -21.48 -0.44
C GLU A 5 5.99 -22.89 0.13
N ILE A 6 6.74 -22.97 1.21
CA ILE A 6 7.08 -24.18 1.96
C ILE A 6 7.00 -23.87 3.46
N ASP A 7 6.88 -24.89 4.29
CA ASP A 7 6.91 -24.72 5.74
C ASP A 7 8.33 -24.46 6.29
N ASP A 8 8.40 -24.05 7.56
CA ASP A 8 9.65 -23.70 8.23
C ASP A 8 10.59 -24.91 8.38
N GLU A 9 10.05 -26.12 8.51
CA GLU A 9 10.83 -27.36 8.65
C GLU A 9 11.52 -27.73 7.32
N LEU A 10 10.78 -27.72 6.21
CA LEU A 10 11.34 -27.96 4.88
C LEU A 10 12.31 -26.83 4.47
N TYR A 11 12.04 -25.58 4.86
CA TYR A 11 12.97 -24.47 4.66
C TYR A 11 14.31 -24.72 5.38
N LEU A 12 14.27 -25.09 6.67
CA LEU A 12 15.48 -25.41 7.45
C LEU A 12 16.23 -26.62 6.88
N TYR A 13 15.52 -27.64 6.39
CA TYR A 13 16.12 -28.78 5.71
C TYR A 13 16.83 -28.39 4.39
N ILE A 14 16.24 -27.51 3.58
CA ILE A 14 16.89 -27.02 2.35
C ILE A 14 18.12 -26.18 2.70
N VAL A 15 18.03 -25.30 3.70
CA VAL A 15 19.16 -24.45 4.12
C VAL A 15 20.33 -25.26 4.68
N SER A 16 20.07 -26.32 5.45
CA SER A 16 21.15 -27.17 6.00
C SER A 16 21.93 -27.95 4.95
N ASN A 17 21.37 -28.12 3.74
CA ASN A 17 22.01 -28.76 2.60
C ASN A 17 22.81 -27.79 1.71
N THR A 18 23.14 -26.59 2.19
CA THR A 18 23.99 -25.62 1.49
C THR A 18 25.45 -26.07 1.46
N GLN A 19 26.03 -26.17 0.26
CA GLN A 19 27.40 -26.63 0.00
C GLN A 19 28.34 -25.52 -0.50
N SER A 20 27.81 -24.40 -1.00
CA SER A 20 28.62 -23.32 -1.56
C SER A 20 28.01 -21.95 -1.25
N ILE A 21 28.88 -20.99 -0.89
CA ILE A 21 28.45 -19.64 -0.54
C ILE A 21 27.79 -18.96 -1.76
N GLY A 22 26.56 -18.49 -1.58
CA GLY A 22 25.80 -17.83 -2.64
C GLY A 22 25.12 -18.78 -3.64
N GLU A 23 25.08 -20.10 -3.41
CA GLU A 23 24.28 -20.97 -4.28
C GLU A 23 22.76 -20.69 -4.18
N SER A 24 22.02 -20.94 -5.26
CA SER A 24 20.58 -20.68 -5.29
C SER A 24 19.77 -21.83 -4.72
N ALA A 25 18.61 -21.54 -4.11
CA ALA A 25 17.68 -22.57 -3.63
C ALA A 25 17.30 -23.59 -4.72
N SER A 26 17.17 -23.15 -5.97
CA SER A 26 16.94 -24.05 -7.12
C SER A 26 18.11 -25.00 -7.40
N SER A 27 19.35 -24.59 -7.12
CA SER A 27 20.54 -25.44 -7.23
C SER A 27 20.54 -26.52 -6.14
N ILE A 28 20.23 -26.13 -4.90
CA ILE A 28 20.08 -27.07 -3.77
C ILE A 28 18.96 -28.08 -4.05
N LEU A 29 17.79 -27.62 -4.52
CA LEU A 29 16.64 -28.48 -4.81
C LEU A 29 16.88 -29.46 -5.96
N ARG A 30 17.61 -29.07 -7.02
CA ARG A 30 18.00 -29.99 -8.11
C ARG A 30 18.98 -31.06 -7.67
N ARG A 31 19.78 -30.79 -6.64
CA ARG A 31 20.71 -31.75 -6.03
C ARG A 31 19.99 -32.71 -5.06
N LEU A 32 18.98 -32.23 -4.34
CA LEU A 32 18.20 -33.02 -3.37
C LEU A 32 17.12 -33.89 -4.01
N LEU A 33 16.53 -33.44 -5.12
CA LEU A 33 15.51 -34.17 -5.86
C LEU A 33 16.13 -34.79 -7.11
N PRO A 34 15.88 -36.08 -7.43
CA PRO A 34 16.41 -36.72 -8.63
C PRO A 34 15.67 -36.26 -9.91
N ILE A 35 15.79 -34.96 -10.22
CA ILE A 35 15.23 -34.31 -11.39
C ILE A 35 16.36 -34.22 -12.42
N GLY A 36 16.37 -35.16 -13.37
CA GLY A 36 17.50 -35.38 -14.31
C GLY A 36 18.10 -34.09 -14.89
N ASP A 37 19.43 -33.99 -14.77
CA ASP A 37 20.20 -32.80 -15.12
C ASP A 37 20.15 -32.49 -16.62
N THR A 38 19.40 -31.44 -16.97
CA THR A 38 19.51 -30.78 -18.27
C THR A 38 20.30 -29.48 -18.11
N ASN A 39 21.55 -29.54 -18.58
CA ASN A 39 22.48 -28.45 -18.90
C ASN A 39 23.16 -27.69 -17.74
N HIS A 40 24.40 -28.08 -17.47
CA HIS A 40 25.48 -27.12 -17.28
C HIS A 40 25.75 -26.38 -18.60
N GLN A 41 25.95 -25.05 -18.59
CA GLN A 41 27.14 -24.37 -19.14
C GLN A 41 27.06 -22.83 -19.05
N SER A 42 28.21 -22.23 -18.76
CA SER A 42 28.69 -20.88 -19.13
C SER A 42 27.86 -19.64 -18.80
N THR A 43 28.46 -18.70 -18.07
CA THR A 43 28.96 -17.41 -18.65
C THR A 43 29.83 -16.68 -17.63
N LEU A 44 31.14 -16.62 -17.89
CA LEU A 44 32.06 -15.63 -17.34
C LEU A 44 32.95 -15.19 -18.51
N GLU A 45 32.82 -13.93 -18.92
CA GLU A 45 33.89 -13.04 -19.41
C GLU A 45 33.28 -11.79 -20.07
N SER A 46 33.69 -10.61 -19.60
CA SER A 46 33.43 -9.32 -20.24
C SER A 46 34.73 -8.77 -20.79
N THR A 47 34.78 -8.48 -22.08
CA THR A 47 35.83 -7.66 -22.72
C THR A 47 35.21 -6.66 -23.71
N VAL A 48 36.00 -5.70 -24.17
CA VAL A 48 35.58 -4.31 -24.45
C VAL A 48 35.81 -3.93 -25.93
N VAL A 49 35.28 -2.76 -26.33
CA VAL A 49 35.62 -1.92 -27.52
C VAL A 49 34.79 -2.23 -28.79
N THR A 50 34.32 -1.32 -29.65
CA THR A 50 33.89 0.11 -29.77
C THR A 50 33.86 0.40 -31.29
N GLU A 51 33.19 1.50 -31.72
CA GLU A 51 33.18 2.17 -33.05
C GLU A 51 31.86 1.97 -33.84
N ILE A 52 30.89 2.91 -33.88
CA ILE A 52 30.80 4.36 -34.25
C ILE A 52 30.59 4.57 -35.77
N LYS A 53 29.75 5.58 -36.12
CA LYS A 53 29.45 6.20 -37.45
C LYS A 53 28.22 5.65 -38.21
N ASP A 54 27.41 6.46 -38.93
CA ASP A 54 27.21 7.93 -39.01
C ASP A 54 25.90 8.25 -39.80
N ASN A 55 25.49 9.54 -39.85
CA ASN A 55 24.55 10.20 -40.82
C ASN A 55 23.02 9.93 -40.68
N ASN A 56 22.13 10.88 -40.32
CA ASN A 56 21.81 12.24 -40.83
C ASN A 56 20.93 12.29 -42.12
N THR A 57 20.15 13.38 -42.26
CA THR A 57 19.13 13.74 -43.31
C THR A 57 17.70 13.28 -42.95
N LYS A 58 16.64 14.09 -42.70
CA LYS A 58 16.13 15.44 -43.10
C LYS A 58 15.07 15.42 -44.23
N GLU A 59 14.04 16.28 -44.05
CA GLU A 59 13.04 16.79 -45.02
C GLU A 59 12.07 15.71 -45.61
N ASP A 60 10.73 15.84 -45.60
CA ASP A 60 9.81 16.96 -45.90
C ASP A 60 8.47 16.82 -45.08
N GLU A 61 7.79 17.87 -44.60
CA GLU A 61 6.82 18.77 -45.29
C GLU A 61 5.45 18.12 -45.65
N LEU A 62 4.27 18.77 -45.54
CA LEU A 62 3.87 20.12 -45.07
C LEU A 62 2.32 20.18 -44.85
N ALA A 63 1.85 20.99 -43.88
CA ALA A 63 0.51 21.65 -43.80
C ALA A 63 -0.78 20.79 -43.87
N GLN A 64 -2.03 21.27 -43.67
CA GLN A 64 -2.74 22.30 -42.86
C GLN A 64 -4.23 21.82 -42.91
N ASP A 65 -5.23 22.24 -42.13
CA ASP A 65 -5.49 23.56 -41.55
C ASP A 65 -6.53 23.47 -40.40
N THR A 66 -6.58 24.52 -39.58
CA THR A 66 -7.64 24.81 -38.59
C THR A 66 -8.66 25.81 -39.17
N PRO A 67 -9.92 25.89 -38.69
CA PRO A 67 -10.21 26.92 -37.67
C PRO A 67 -11.27 26.51 -36.61
N VAL A 68 -11.08 26.77 -35.31
CA VAL A 68 -11.39 27.99 -34.50
C VAL A 68 -12.83 28.51 -34.56
N VAL A 69 -13.56 28.48 -33.43
CA VAL A 69 -14.03 29.63 -32.57
C VAL A 69 -14.83 29.05 -31.36
N ASP A 70 -14.55 29.37 -30.08
CA ASP A 70 -14.79 30.64 -29.32
C ASP A 70 -16.30 30.85 -29.03
N ALA A 71 -16.85 31.40 -27.94
CA ALA A 71 -16.40 32.06 -26.68
C ALA A 71 -17.58 31.91 -25.65
N SER A 72 -17.60 32.34 -24.36
CA SER A 72 -16.63 32.65 -23.29
C SER A 72 -17.45 33.01 -22.00
N LEU A 73 -16.80 33.36 -20.86
CA LEU A 73 -17.38 33.86 -19.59
C LEU A 73 -18.15 32.80 -18.74
N ILE A 74 -18.16 32.81 -17.39
CA ILE A 74 -18.14 33.94 -16.44
C ILE A 74 -17.15 33.73 -15.29
N GLU A 75 -16.49 34.81 -14.90
CA GLU A 75 -15.73 35.00 -13.67
C GLU A 75 -16.66 35.47 -12.54
N SER A 76 -16.67 34.79 -11.39
CA SER A 76 -17.37 35.26 -10.19
C SER A 76 -16.66 34.80 -8.92
N GLU A 77 -16.02 35.78 -8.29
CA GLU A 77 -15.31 35.74 -7.03
C GLU A 77 -16.12 35.18 -5.82
N LEU A 78 -15.39 34.92 -4.74
CA LEU A 78 -15.81 35.05 -3.34
C LEU A 78 -16.95 34.15 -2.81
N SER A 79 -16.53 33.04 -2.19
CA SER A 79 -17.15 32.56 -0.94
C SER A 79 -16.16 31.84 -0.02
N GLU A 80 -15.10 32.55 0.41
CA GLU A 80 -14.24 32.13 1.55
C GLU A 80 -14.95 32.22 2.92
N VAL A 81 -16.25 31.92 3.02
CA VAL A 81 -16.99 31.95 4.29
C VAL A 81 -18.05 30.84 4.35
N ASP A 82 -17.62 29.58 4.51
CA ASP A 82 -18.53 28.50 4.94
C ASP A 82 -17.80 27.27 5.54
N LYS A 83 -16.71 27.50 6.28
CA LYS A 83 -15.96 26.43 7.01
C LYS A 83 -16.53 26.08 8.39
N ILE A 84 -17.76 26.50 8.72
CA ILE A 84 -18.34 26.35 10.08
C ILE A 84 -19.82 25.92 10.05
N ALA A 85 -20.11 24.72 9.52
CA ALA A 85 -21.23 23.88 9.96
C ALA A 85 -21.16 22.45 9.38
N SER A 86 -21.61 21.47 10.16
CA SER A 86 -22.04 20.11 9.74
C SER A 86 -21.09 19.18 8.95
N THR A 87 -19.78 19.17 9.23
CA THR A 87 -19.06 17.89 9.20
C THR A 87 -19.41 17.11 10.46
N GLU A 88 -20.15 16.00 10.32
CA GLU A 88 -20.54 15.18 11.48
C GLU A 88 -19.28 14.65 12.17
N SER A 89 -19.09 14.95 13.46
CA SER A 89 -17.87 14.56 14.16
C SER A 89 -17.85 13.06 14.44
N VAL A 90 -16.68 12.43 14.39
CA VAL A 90 -16.50 10.99 14.62
C VAL A 90 -17.06 10.56 15.98
N PHE A 91 -17.00 11.44 16.98
CA PHE A 91 -17.51 11.19 18.32
C PHE A 91 -19.04 10.98 18.35
N ASN A 92 -19.79 11.46 17.36
CA ASN A 92 -21.23 11.21 17.22
C ASN A 92 -21.52 9.73 16.86
N PHE A 93 -20.56 9.06 16.22
CA PHE A 93 -20.68 7.67 15.75
C PHE A 93 -19.93 6.66 16.64
N ILE A 94 -19.26 7.13 17.70
CA ILE A 94 -18.51 6.28 18.62
C ILE A 94 -19.35 6.05 19.89
N ASN A 95 -19.91 4.85 20.02
CA ASN A 95 -20.44 4.38 21.29
C ASN A 95 -19.30 3.80 22.15
N LYS A 96 -19.06 4.40 23.33
CA LYS A 96 -18.03 3.95 24.28
C LYS A 96 -18.32 2.56 24.87
N GLU A 97 -19.59 2.21 25.04
CA GLU A 97 -20.01 0.90 25.54
C GLU A 97 -19.74 -0.17 24.48
N GLU A 98 -20.08 0.09 23.22
CA GLU A 98 -19.79 -0.80 22.09
C GLU A 98 -18.27 -1.02 21.95
N LEU A 99 -17.46 0.03 22.07
CA LEU A 99 -15.99 -0.09 22.13
C LEU A 99 -15.53 -0.94 23.32
N ALA A 100 -16.10 -0.75 24.51
CA ALA A 100 -15.72 -1.53 25.70
C ALA A 100 -16.10 -3.01 25.59
N MET A 101 -17.18 -3.35 24.89
CA MET A 101 -17.59 -4.73 24.62
C MET A 101 -16.66 -5.48 23.64
N GLN A 102 -15.91 -4.76 22.80
CA GLN A 102 -15.00 -5.40 21.84
C GLN A 102 -13.79 -6.06 22.52
N ARG A 103 -13.67 -7.38 22.35
CA ARG A 103 -12.51 -8.14 22.87
C ARG A 103 -11.24 -7.80 22.10
N GLY A 104 -10.40 -6.95 22.70
CA GLY A 104 -9.05 -6.63 22.23
C GLY A 104 -8.94 -5.41 21.32
N ALA A 105 -7.72 -5.06 20.93
CA ALA A 105 -7.44 -3.83 20.17
C ALA A 105 -7.96 -3.88 18.71
N VAL A 106 -8.03 -5.05 18.07
CA VAL A 106 -8.45 -5.13 16.65
C VAL A 106 -9.92 -4.76 16.48
N GLY A 107 -10.83 -5.20 17.36
CA GLY A 107 -12.24 -4.84 17.28
C GLY A 107 -12.47 -3.34 17.47
N ARG A 108 -11.86 -2.76 18.51
CA ARG A 108 -11.92 -1.30 18.77
C ARG A 108 -11.34 -0.48 17.61
N PHE A 109 -10.21 -0.90 17.04
CA PHE A 109 -9.62 -0.27 15.85
C PHE A 109 -10.58 -0.24 14.65
N LEU A 110 -11.26 -1.37 14.36
CA LEU A 110 -12.21 -1.45 13.25
C LEU A 110 -13.46 -0.58 13.48
N LEU A 111 -13.98 -0.51 14.71
CA LEU A 111 -15.11 0.37 15.04
C LEU A 111 -14.74 1.86 14.94
N ILE A 112 -13.56 2.27 15.41
CA ILE A 112 -13.10 3.66 15.27
C ILE A 112 -12.95 4.03 13.78
N LEU A 113 -12.42 3.13 12.95
CA LEU A 113 -12.35 3.33 11.50
C LEU A 113 -13.73 3.40 10.84
N ALA A 114 -14.69 2.56 11.27
CA ALA A 114 -16.06 2.61 10.76
C ALA A 114 -16.75 3.94 11.14
N ALA A 115 -16.52 4.45 12.36
CA ALA A 115 -17.00 5.76 12.77
C ALA A 115 -16.37 6.90 11.94
N LEU A 116 -15.05 6.84 11.67
CA LEU A 116 -14.37 7.82 10.81
C LEU A 116 -14.93 7.80 9.37
N TYR A 117 -15.24 6.61 8.84
CA TYR A 117 -15.87 6.48 7.53
C TYR A 117 -17.31 7.03 7.52
N ARG A 118 -18.10 6.80 8.59
CA ARG A 118 -19.47 7.35 8.71
C ARG A 118 -19.49 8.88 8.77
N ALA A 119 -18.56 9.47 9.49
CA ALA A 119 -18.37 10.92 9.55
C ALA A 119 -17.95 11.54 8.20
N HIS A 120 -17.16 10.80 7.41
CA HIS A 120 -16.47 11.33 6.23
C HIS A 120 -16.53 10.43 4.98
N PRO A 121 -17.71 9.94 4.56
CA PRO A 121 -17.79 8.89 3.54
C PRO A 121 -17.24 9.32 2.17
N LYS A 122 -17.34 10.63 1.85
CA LYS A 122 -16.84 11.22 0.60
C LYS A 122 -15.32 11.39 0.56
N THR A 123 -14.69 11.65 1.70
CA THR A 123 -13.26 12.02 1.81
C THR A 123 -12.39 10.88 2.35
N PHE A 124 -12.96 9.86 2.99
CA PHE A 124 -12.22 8.75 3.61
C PHE A 124 -11.25 8.03 2.67
N ASN A 125 -11.43 8.06 1.35
CA ASN A 125 -10.49 7.44 0.39
C ASN A 125 -9.03 7.91 0.57
N ILE A 126 -8.81 9.12 1.11
CA ILE A 126 -7.47 9.65 1.40
C ILE A 126 -6.65 8.75 2.36
N VAL A 127 -7.28 7.89 3.17
CA VAL A 127 -6.55 6.96 4.06
C VAL A 127 -5.72 5.92 3.29
N THR A 128 -6.01 5.68 2.00
CA THR A 128 -5.20 4.81 1.13
C THR A 128 -3.79 5.36 0.88
N ASN A 129 -3.57 6.66 1.08
CA ASN A 129 -2.25 7.28 1.00
C ASN A 129 -1.38 7.02 2.24
N ILE A 130 -1.95 6.52 3.34
CA ILE A 130 -1.24 6.22 4.59
C ILE A 130 -0.35 4.99 4.36
N ALA A 131 0.96 5.21 4.38
CA ALA A 131 1.98 4.21 4.11
C ALA A 131 3.06 4.19 5.22
N PRO A 132 3.71 3.05 5.48
CA PRO A 132 4.87 3.00 6.35
C PRO A 132 5.96 3.94 5.87
N LYS A 133 6.49 4.78 6.77
CA LYS A 133 7.82 5.40 6.59
C LYS A 133 8.84 4.28 6.37
N VAL A 134 9.40 4.25 5.15
CA VAL A 134 10.44 3.35 4.59
C VAL A 134 10.59 2.00 5.31
N SER A 135 9.96 0.96 4.75
CA SER A 135 10.21 -0.42 5.19
C SER A 135 11.66 -0.82 4.89
N ALA A 136 12.36 -1.35 5.90
CA ALA A 136 13.72 -1.88 5.75
C ALA A 136 13.87 -2.97 4.67
N ARG A 137 12.76 -3.61 4.26
CA ARG A 137 12.73 -4.66 3.22
C ARG A 137 12.44 -4.15 1.80
N LYS A 138 12.53 -2.84 1.53
CA LYS A 138 12.16 -2.17 0.25
C LYS A 138 10.69 -2.33 -0.20
N THR A 139 9.92 -3.28 0.32
CA THR A 139 8.49 -3.46 0.00
C THR A 139 7.63 -2.35 0.61
N LYS A 140 6.91 -1.60 -0.24
CA LYS A 140 5.88 -0.63 0.14
C LYS A 140 4.61 -1.36 0.60
N ARG A 141 4.59 -1.80 1.87
CA ARG A 141 3.40 -2.39 2.50
C ARG A 141 2.27 -1.35 2.51
N LEU A 142 1.08 -1.72 2.06
CA LEU A 142 -0.09 -0.85 2.15
C LEU A 142 -0.82 -1.09 3.48
N TYR A 143 -1.45 -0.04 4.01
CA TYR A 143 -2.25 -0.16 5.23
C TYR A 143 -3.74 -0.24 4.95
N PHE A 144 -4.21 0.54 3.96
CA PHE A 144 -5.59 0.60 3.53
C PHE A 144 -5.68 0.35 2.01
N ALA A 145 -6.76 -0.28 1.57
CA ALA A 145 -7.08 -0.47 0.16
C ALA A 145 -8.59 -0.65 -0.04
N LEU A 146 -9.04 -0.72 -1.29
CA LEU A 146 -10.43 -1.05 -1.66
C LEU A 146 -10.66 -2.57 -1.85
N SER A 147 -9.62 -3.40 -1.76
CA SER A 147 -9.69 -4.85 -1.90
C SER A 147 -8.72 -5.54 -0.93
N GLU A 148 -9.10 -6.73 -0.45
CA GLU A 148 -8.25 -7.62 0.33
C GLU A 148 -6.96 -7.99 -0.41
N GLU A 149 -7.08 -8.31 -1.70
CA GLU A 149 -6.00 -8.79 -2.57
C GLU A 149 -4.83 -7.79 -2.68
N VAL A 150 -5.16 -6.49 -2.70
CA VAL A 150 -4.17 -5.41 -2.73
C VAL A 150 -3.36 -5.38 -1.43
N LEU A 151 -3.97 -5.72 -0.30
CA LEU A 151 -3.28 -5.77 1.00
C LEU A 151 -2.50 -7.07 1.19
N THR A 152 -2.97 -8.21 0.70
CA THR A 152 -2.20 -9.48 0.72
C THR A 152 -0.98 -9.39 -0.19
N ALA A 153 -1.14 -8.88 -1.42
CA ALA A 153 -0.04 -8.64 -2.35
C ALA A 153 1.01 -7.66 -1.80
N SER A 154 0.61 -6.68 -1.00
CA SER A 154 1.55 -5.74 -0.35
C SER A 154 2.41 -6.35 0.76
N GLY A 155 2.13 -7.59 1.19
CA GLY A 155 3.02 -8.37 2.05
C GLY A 155 2.35 -9.57 2.74
N SER A 156 3.03 -10.72 2.71
CA SER A 156 2.54 -12.07 3.09
C SER A 156 1.90 -12.26 4.48
N SER A 157 1.99 -11.28 5.37
CA SER A 157 1.47 -11.41 6.74
C SER A 157 0.64 -10.19 7.17
N THR A 158 -0.20 -9.63 6.29
CA THR A 158 -1.05 -8.45 6.58
C THR A 158 -2.29 -8.76 7.42
N LYS A 159 -2.87 -9.96 7.28
CA LYS A 159 -4.19 -10.34 7.83
C LYS A 159 -5.21 -9.20 7.61
N PRO A 160 -5.60 -8.91 6.35
CA PRO A 160 -6.57 -7.88 6.06
C PRO A 160 -7.91 -8.14 6.79
N LYS A 161 -8.63 -7.08 7.10
CA LYS A 161 -10.06 -7.14 7.43
C LYS A 161 -10.77 -5.94 6.82
N GLN A 162 -12.00 -6.15 6.38
CA GLN A 162 -12.88 -5.06 5.96
C GLN A 162 -13.25 -4.19 7.16
N VAL A 163 -13.33 -2.88 6.95
CA VAL A 163 -13.90 -1.93 7.90
C VAL A 163 -15.43 -2.09 7.86
N PRO A 164 -16.12 -2.26 9.00
CA PRO A 164 -17.57 -2.44 9.02
C PRO A 164 -18.33 -1.32 8.30
N GLN A 165 -19.33 -1.69 7.48
CA GLN A 165 -20.17 -0.76 6.71
C GLN A 165 -19.38 0.16 5.76
N SER A 166 -18.27 -0.34 5.20
CA SER A 166 -17.33 0.42 4.38
C SER A 166 -16.72 -0.44 3.26
N PRO A 167 -16.40 0.12 2.07
CA PRO A 167 -15.68 -0.60 1.03
C PRO A 167 -14.18 -0.74 1.33
N PHE A 168 -13.68 -0.12 2.39
CA PHE A 168 -12.26 -0.10 2.72
C PHE A 168 -11.83 -1.31 3.54
N TRP A 169 -10.65 -1.82 3.19
CA TRP A 169 -9.93 -2.87 3.89
C TRP A 169 -8.73 -2.28 4.64
N VAL A 170 -8.38 -2.87 5.77
CA VAL A 170 -7.22 -2.48 6.58
C VAL A 170 -6.41 -3.68 7.06
N ILE A 171 -5.09 -3.53 7.15
CA ILE A 171 -4.23 -4.58 7.71
C ILE A 171 -4.44 -4.71 9.23
N THR A 172 -4.65 -5.93 9.74
CA THR A 172 -4.84 -6.13 11.19
C THR A 172 -3.64 -6.72 11.90
N ASN A 173 -2.71 -7.35 11.17
CA ASN A 173 -1.42 -7.80 11.72
C ASN A 173 -0.43 -6.63 11.87
N SER A 174 -0.65 -5.87 12.95
CA SER A 174 0.09 -4.69 13.37
C SER A 174 0.00 -4.53 14.89
N ASN A 175 1.03 -3.97 15.54
CA ASN A 175 0.98 -3.70 16.98
C ASN A 175 0.11 -2.47 17.31
N THR A 176 -0.24 -2.27 18.58
CA THR A 176 -1.12 -1.18 19.02
C THR A 176 -0.56 0.19 18.69
N THR A 177 0.76 0.42 18.85
CA THR A 177 1.44 1.66 18.45
C THR A 177 1.21 1.98 16.97
N ARG A 178 1.29 0.97 16.10
CA ARG A 178 1.07 1.13 14.66
C ARG A 178 -0.39 1.44 14.33
N LYS A 179 -1.34 0.81 15.03
CA LYS A 179 -2.77 1.12 14.92
C LYS A 179 -3.10 2.55 15.40
N LYS A 180 -2.54 3.00 16.53
CA LYS A 180 -2.66 4.40 17.00
C LYS A 180 -2.10 5.39 15.98
N MET A 181 -0.98 5.07 15.34
CA MET A 181 -0.44 5.88 14.24
C MET A 181 -1.37 5.89 13.02
N MET A 182 -1.90 4.74 12.58
CA MET A 182 -2.88 4.69 11.48
C MET A 182 -4.13 5.54 11.77
N LEU A 183 -4.66 5.50 12.99
CA LEU A 183 -5.76 6.37 13.42
C LEU A 183 -5.36 7.85 13.46
N THR A 184 -4.13 8.15 13.89
CA THR A 184 -3.59 9.51 13.94
C THR A 184 -3.52 10.10 12.52
N GLU A 185 -2.83 9.43 11.60
CA GLU A 185 -2.68 9.88 10.22
C GLU A 185 -4.03 9.95 9.48
N ALA A 186 -4.95 8.99 9.71
CA ALA A 186 -6.30 9.05 9.13
C ALA A 186 -7.12 10.24 9.64
N ALA A 187 -7.14 10.49 10.95
CA ALA A 187 -7.88 11.62 11.51
C ALA A 187 -7.28 12.97 11.10
N THR A 188 -5.95 13.10 11.05
CA THR A 188 -5.29 14.32 10.55
C THR A 188 -5.60 14.58 9.08
N LEU A 189 -5.57 13.55 8.22
CA LEU A 189 -5.93 13.71 6.80
C LEU A 189 -7.41 14.09 6.62
N LEU A 190 -8.29 13.60 7.49
CA LEU A 190 -9.73 13.95 7.53
C LEU A 190 -10.01 15.35 8.12
N GLY A 191 -8.98 16.11 8.50
CA GLY A 191 -9.11 17.49 8.97
C GLY A 191 -9.43 17.64 10.47
N TYR A 192 -9.29 16.60 11.29
CA TYR A 192 -9.44 16.74 12.74
C TYR A 192 -8.26 17.51 13.35
N GLU A 193 -8.57 18.40 14.29
CA GLU A 193 -7.55 19.09 15.10
C GLU A 193 -6.75 18.11 15.96
N GLU A 194 -5.49 18.44 16.27
CA GLU A 194 -4.58 17.60 17.06
C GLU A 194 -5.21 17.11 18.39
N ARG A 195 -5.98 17.98 19.06
CA ARG A 195 -6.70 17.65 20.31
C ARG A 195 -7.68 16.49 20.13
N ASP A 196 -8.39 16.45 19.01
CA ASP A 196 -9.36 15.40 18.70
C ASP A 196 -8.69 14.16 18.12
N VAL A 197 -7.64 14.33 17.31
CA VAL A 197 -6.76 13.23 16.86
C VAL A 197 -6.19 12.46 18.06
N ILE A 198 -5.75 13.15 19.12
CA ILE A 198 -5.30 12.53 20.37
C ILE A 198 -6.45 11.75 21.03
N LYS A 199 -7.64 12.34 21.19
CA LYS A 199 -8.80 11.62 21.76
C LYS A 199 -9.12 10.34 20.96
N ILE A 200 -9.14 10.43 19.62
CA ILE A 200 -9.46 9.31 18.72
C ILE A 200 -8.47 8.15 18.90
N ARG A 201 -7.16 8.42 18.95
CA ARG A 201 -6.16 7.35 19.12
C ARG A 201 -6.15 6.73 20.53
N GLU A 202 -6.58 7.46 21.57
CA GLU A 202 -6.64 6.93 22.94
C GLU A 202 -7.89 6.10 23.25
N LEU A 203 -8.85 6.01 22.32
CA LEU A 203 -9.95 5.03 22.39
C LEU A 203 -9.48 3.57 22.13
N LEU A 204 -8.20 3.38 21.81
CA LEU A 204 -7.55 2.12 21.44
C LEU A 204 -6.56 1.61 22.50
#